data_AF-A0A0M0G9K6-F1
#
_entry.id   AF-A0A0M0G9K6-F1
#
_cell.length_a   1.000
_cell.length_b   1.000
_cell.length_c   1.000
_cell.angle_alpha   90.00
_cell.angle_beta   90.00
_cell.angle_gamma   90.00
#
_symmetry.space_group_name_H-M   'P 1'
#
loop_
_entity.id
_entity.type
_entity.pdbx_description
1 polymer ?
#
loop_
_entity_poly.entity_id
_entity_poly.type
_entity_poly.pdbx_seq_one_letter_code
_entity_poly.pdbx_strand_id
1 'polypeptide(L)' 'MTKNNCPVIQKFDELVKKSNELKKELDVTPFEDKQKFLSLLKKLMTVHKNLDQLPLHDQTKY' A
#
# COMPACT_ATOMS: atom_id res chain seq x y z
N MET A 1 -19.94 11.63 -13.31
CA MET A 1 -18.86 11.13 -12.41
C MET A 1 -17.53 11.39 -13.08
N THR A 2 -16.88 12.51 -12.76
CA THR A 2 -15.53 12.84 -13.22
C THR A 2 -14.57 11.85 -12.57
N LYS A 3 -14.07 10.88 -13.35
CA LYS A 3 -12.95 10.04 -12.91
C LYS A 3 -11.75 10.97 -12.73
N ASN A 4 -11.31 11.18 -11.49
CA ASN A 4 -10.12 11.96 -11.21
C ASN A 4 -8.91 11.22 -11.81
N ASN A 5 -8.50 11.61 -13.02
CA ASN A 5 -7.34 11.10 -13.74
C ASN A 5 -6.02 11.64 -13.17
N CYS A 6 -5.97 12.00 -11.87
CA CYS A 6 -4.73 12.41 -11.25
C CYS A 6 -3.84 11.18 -11.07
N PRO A 7 -2.67 11.08 -11.73
CA PRO A 7 -1.81 9.90 -11.66
C PRO A 7 -1.38 9.55 -10.23
N VAL A 8 -1.30 10.57 -9.36
CA VAL A 8 -0.96 10.40 -7.94
C VAL A 8 -2.08 9.70 -7.18
N ILE A 9 -3.35 10.06 -7.44
CA ILE A 9 -4.51 9.43 -6.79
C ILE A 9 -4.65 7.97 -7.24
N GLN A 10 -4.46 7.70 -8.54
CA GLN A 10 -4.47 6.33 -9.05
C GLN A 10 -3.37 5.47 -8.42
N LYS A 11 -2.15 6.02 -8.31
CA LYS A 11 -1.03 5.33 -7.66
C LYS A 11 -1.27 5.12 -6.16
N PHE A 12 -1.92 6.06 -5.49
CA PHE A 12 -2.34 5.90 -4.09
C PHE A 12 -3.35 4.75 -3.95
N ASP A 13 -4.42 4.74 -4.74
CA ASP A 13 -5.44 3.69 -4.71
C ASP A 13 -4.86 2.30 -4.99
N GLU A 14 -3.94 2.20 -5.97
CA GLU A 14 -3.23 0.95 -6.26
C GLU A 14 -2.38 0.46 -5.08
N LEU A 15 -1.65 1.36 -4.43
CA LEU A 15 -0.84 1.01 -3.26
C LEU A 15 -1.70 0.62 -2.05
N VAL A 16 -2.83 1.31 -1.84
CA VAL A 16 -3.80 0.97 -0.79
C VAL A 16 -4.41 -0.40 -1.05
N LYS A 17 -4.83 -0.69 -2.29
CA LYS A 17 -5.35 -2.00 -2.68
C LYS A 17 -4.32 -3.11 -2.41
N LYS A 18 -3.08 -2.89 -2.83
CA LYS A 18 -1.97 -3.83 -2.62
C LYS A 18 -1.65 -4.06 -1.14
N SER A 19 -1.73 -3.01 -0.31
CA SER A 19 -1.56 -3.14 1.15
C SER A 19 -2.65 -4.03 1.75
N ASN A 20 -3.91 -3.83 1.36
CA ASN A 20 -5.03 -4.63 1.86
C ASN A 20 -4.93 -6.10 1.45
N GLU A 21 -4.49 -6.39 0.22
CA GLU A 21 -4.27 -7.77 -0.24
C GLU A 21 -3.16 -8.46 0.56
N LEU A 22 -2.03 -7.77 0.77
CA LEU A 22 -0.90 -8.30 1.56
C LEU A 22 -1.27 -8.52 3.04
N LYS A 23 -2.10 -7.65 3.63
CA LYS A 23 -2.62 -7.83 4.99
C LYS A 23 -3.48 -9.09 5.09
N LYS A 24 -4.42 -9.29 4.16
CA LYS A 24 -5.24 -10.50 4.12
C LYS A 24 -4.41 -11.76 3.97
N GLU A 25 -3.37 -11.72 3.12
CA GLU A 25 -2.47 -12.86 2.95
C GLU A 25 -1.65 -13.14 4.21
N LEU A 26 -1.20 -12.10 4.92
CA LEU A 26 -0.53 -12.25 6.22
C LEU A 26 -1.45 -12.83 7.28
N ASP A 27 -2.70 -12.38 7.36
CA ASP A 27 -3.68 -12.85 8.36
C ASP A 27 -3.96 -14.35 8.24
N VAL A 28 -3.88 -14.91 7.03
CA VAL A 28 -4.08 -16.34 6.77
C VAL A 28 -2.77 -17.14 6.69
N THR A 29 -1.61 -16.47 6.72
CA THR A 29 -0.31 -17.16 6.66
C THR A 29 0.17 -17.47 8.08
N PRO A 30 0.25 -18.75 8.47
CA PRO A 30 0.77 -19.13 9.79
C PRO A 30 2.25 -18.76 9.90
N PHE A 31 2.68 -18.41 11.11
CA PHE A 31 4.07 -18.06 11.39
C PHE A 31 5.05 -19.22 11.17
N GLU A 32 4.56 -20.47 11.19
CA GLU A 32 5.33 -21.68 10.91
C GLU A 32 5.95 -21.65 9.51
N ASP A 33 5.27 -21.05 8.54
CA ASP A 33 5.85 -20.69 7.25
C ASP A 33 6.60 -19.36 7.37
N LYS A 34 7.66 -19.37 8.18
CA LYS A 34 8.44 -18.18 8.54
C LYS A 34 8.99 -17.46 7.31
N GLN A 35 9.40 -18.19 6.28
CA GLN A 35 9.94 -17.59 5.05
C GLN A 35 8.86 -16.83 4.30
N LYS A 36 7.68 -17.43 4.10
CA LYS A 36 6.57 -16.77 3.43
C LYS A 36 6.04 -15.60 4.26
N PHE A 37 5.87 -15.78 5.57
CA PHE A 37 5.43 -14.73 6.48
C PHE A 37 6.35 -13.50 6.45
N LEU A 38 7.67 -13.70 6.60
CA LEU A 38 8.64 -12.60 6.53
C LEU A 38 8.69 -11.94 5.15
N SER A 39 8.54 -12.73 4.08
CA SER A 39 8.48 -12.20 2.70
C SER A 39 7.27 -11.29 2.51
N LEU A 40 6.09 -11.71 2.98
CA LEU A 40 4.87 -10.91 2.93
C LEU A 40 4.97 -9.64 3.79
N LEU A 41 5.55 -9.76 5.00
CA LEU A 41 5.77 -8.62 5.88
C LEU A 41 6.70 -7.58 5.23
N LYS A 42 7.80 -8.03 4.62
CA LYS A 42 8.74 -7.14 3.91
C LYS A 42 8.07 -6.44 2.72
N LYS A 43 7.22 -7.14 1.97
CA LYS A 43 6.42 -6.56 0.88
C LYS A 43 5.45 -5.51 1.42
N LEU A 44 4.77 -5.79 2.54
CA LEU A 44 3.84 -4.85 3.16
C LEU A 44 4.55 -3.58 3.61
N MET A 45 5.68 -3.70 4.31
CA MET A 45 6.50 -2.56 4.72
C MET A 45 6.94 -1.70 3.52
N THR A 46 7.30 -2.33 2.41
CA THR A 46 7.70 -1.62 1.18
C THR A 46 6.52 -0.83 0.59
N VAL A 47 5.33 -1.42 0.57
CA VAL A 47 4.11 -0.72 0.10
C VAL A 47 3.78 0.47 0.98
N HIS A 48 3.87 0.33 2.30
CA HIS A 48 3.67 1.44 3.24
C HIS A 48 4.71 2.54 3.05
N LYS A 49 6.00 2.20 2.89
CA LYS A 49 7.03 3.18 2.56
C LYS A 49 6.73 3.94 1.27
N ASN A 50 6.20 3.26 0.25
CA ASN A 50 5.82 3.91 -1.00
C ASN A 50 4.60 4.83 -0.83
N LEU A 51 3.66 4.49 0.06
CA LEU A 51 2.54 5.37 0.42
C LEU A 51 3.03 6.62 1.15
N ASP A 52 3.93 6.46 2.11
CA ASP A 52 4.51 7.58 2.89
C ASP A 52 5.34 8.53 2.01
N GLN A 53 5.93 7.99 0.94
CA GLN A 53 6.72 8.76 -0.04
C GLN A 53 5.88 9.41 -1.14
N LEU A 54 4.57 9.13 -1.22
CA LEU A 54 3.72 9.87 -2.15
C LEU A 54 3.62 11.32 -1.68
N PRO A 55 3.91 12.31 -2.54
CA PRO A 55 3.72 13.69 -2.18
C PRO A 55 2.22 13.91 -1.93
N LEU A 56 1.87 14.13 -0.66
CA LEU A 56 0.58 14.73 -0.31
C LEU A 56 0.57 16.07 -1.01
N HIS A 57 -0.31 16.23 -1.99
CA HIS A 57 -0.46 17.50 -2.68
C HIS A 57 -0.84 18.52 -1.60
N ASP A 58 0.11 19.39 -1.26
CA ASP A 58 -0.06 20.48 -0.32
C ASP A 58 -1.16 21.40 -0.88
N GLN A 59 -2.40 21.17 -0.47
CA GLN A 59 -3.56 22.03 -0.76
C GLN A 59 -3.68 23.15 0.28
N THR A 60 -2.61 23.42 1.03
CA THR A 60 -2.51 24.58 1.94
C THR A 60 -1.85 25.76 1.22
N LYS A 61 -2.52 26.26 0.18
CA LYS A 61 -2.39 27.67 -0.22
C LYS A 61 -3.72 28.36 0.03
N TYR A 62 -3.91 28.77 1.29
CA TYR A 62 -4.77 29.89 1.64
C TYR A 62 -3.98 31.18 1.46
#